data_AF-A0A524IXR4-F1
#
_entry.id   AF-A0A524IXR4-F1
#
_cell.length_a   1.000
_cell.length_b   1.000
_cell.length_c   1.000
_cell.angle_alpha   90.00
_cell.angle_beta   90.00
_cell.angle_gamma   90.00
#
_symmetry.space_group_name_H-M   'P 1'
#
loop_
_entity.id
_entity.type
_entity.pdbx_description
1 polymer ?
#
loop_
_entity_poly.entity_id
_entity_poly.type
_entity_poly.pdbx_seq_one_letter_code
_entity_poly.pdbx_strand_id
1 'polypeptide(L)' 'MEIQIGEGQNLEKALRKFRRKVQRAGILADMRRKRHYEKPSAARRRKAKAAQRRLARNARRRRTRTQA' A
#
# COMPACT_ATOMS: atom_id res chain seq x y z
N MET A 1 12.84 9.83 -2.61
CA MET A 1 12.71 8.36 -2.55
C MET A 1 13.71 7.79 -3.55
N GLU A 2 14.75 7.10 -3.10
CA GLU A 2 15.91 6.78 -3.95
C GLU A 2 16.18 5.27 -4.03
N ILE A 3 16.74 4.83 -5.16
CA ILE A 3 17.21 3.46 -5.40
C ILE A 3 18.59 3.55 -6.04
N GLN A 4 19.59 3.15 -5.27
CA GLN A 4 20.94 2.95 -5.78
C GLN A 4 20.97 1.70 -6.67
N ILE A 5 21.54 1.85 -7.86
CA ILE A 5 21.76 0.76 -8.82
C ILE A 5 23.28 0.60 -8.92
N GLY A 6 23.81 -0.56 -8.55
CA GLY A 6 25.23 -0.88 -8.75
C GLY A 6 25.50 -1.35 -10.17
N GLU A 7 26.76 -1.31 -10.59
CA GLU A 7 27.21 -1.79 -11.91
C GLU A 7 26.80 -3.26 -12.12
N GLY A 8 26.20 -3.56 -13.29
CA GLY A 8 25.71 -4.91 -13.64
C GLY A 8 24.28 -5.24 -13.17
N GLN A 9 23.56 -4.35 -12.49
CA GLN A 9 22.15 -4.59 -12.15
C GLN A 9 21.20 -4.28 -13.30
N ASN A 10 20.30 -5.24 -13.59
CA ASN A 10 19.23 -5.07 -14.56
C ASN A 10 18.26 -3.94 -14.14
N LEU A 11 18.11 -2.93 -15.01
CA LEU A 11 17.22 -1.77 -14.88
C LEU A 11 15.79 -2.17 -14.47
N GLU A 12 15.26 -3.25 -15.02
CA GLU A 12 13.90 -3.72 -14.74
C GLU A 12 13.72 -4.10 -13.26
N LYS A 13 14.74 -4.70 -12.64
CA LYS A 13 14.73 -5.02 -11.20
C LYS A 13 14.70 -3.74 -10.36
N ALA A 14 15.42 -2.70 -10.78
CA ALA A 14 15.42 -1.40 -10.11
C ALA A 14 14.05 -0.71 -10.21
N LEU A 15 13.42 -0.72 -11.39
CA LEU A 15 12.06 -0.21 -11.58
C LEU A 15 11.03 -0.96 -10.75
N ARG A 16 11.15 -2.29 -10.64
CA ARG A 16 10.28 -3.08 -9.77
C ARG A 16 10.46 -2.76 -8.29
N LYS A 17 11.70 -2.51 -7.84
CA LYS A 17 11.98 -2.01 -6.48
C LYS A 17 11.37 -0.62 -6.28
N PHE A 18 11.46 0.27 -7.27
CA PHE A 18 10.89 1.62 -7.23
C PHE A 18 9.39 1.58 -7.04
N ARG A 19 8.70 0.84 -7.92
CA ARG A 19 7.24 0.70 -7.87
C ARG A 19 6.76 0.16 -6.54
N ARG A 20 7.47 -0.82 -5.96
CA ARG A 20 7.18 -1.34 -4.61
C ARG A 20 7.41 -0.29 -3.52
N LYS A 21 8.50 0.49 -3.57
CA LYS A 21 8.74 1.58 -2.63
C LYS A 21 7.61 2.62 -2.71
N VAL A 22 7.25 3.08 -3.91
CA VAL A 22 6.16 4.05 -4.14
C VAL A 22 4.83 3.54 -3.62
N GLN A 23 4.49 2.28 -3.89
CA GLN A 23 3.27 1.65 -3.38
C GLN A 23 3.27 1.56 -1.85
N ARG A 24 4.41 1.20 -1.25
CA ARG A 24 4.55 1.09 0.22
C ARG A 24 4.43 2.45 0.91
N ALA A 25 4.95 3.51 0.32
CA ALA A 25 4.79 4.86 0.84
C ALA A 25 3.36 5.39 0.68
N GLY A 26 2.52 4.77 -0.15
CA GLY A 26 1.11 5.14 -0.28
C GLY A 26 0.86 6.49 -0.95
N ILE A 27 1.89 7.12 -1.52
CA ILE A 27 1.85 8.49 -2.07
C ILE A 27 0.70 8.65 -3.07
N LEU A 28 0.51 7.68 -3.98
CA LEU A 28 -0.59 7.71 -4.95
C LEU A 28 -1.99 7.57 -4.33
N ALA A 29 -2.10 6.85 -3.20
CA ALA A 29 -3.35 6.77 -2.46
C ALA A 29 -3.64 8.08 -1.71
N ASP A 30 -2.61 8.70 -1.16
CA ASP A 30 -2.72 9.99 -0.47
C ASP A 30 -3.06 11.12 -1.42
N MET A 31 -2.43 11.18 -2.59
CA MET A 31 -2.78 12.14 -3.64
C MET A 31 -4.25 11.99 -4.01
N ARG A 32 -4.73 10.77 -4.28
CA ARG A 32 -6.15 10.54 -4.61
C ARG A 32 -7.11 10.95 -3.49
N ARG A 33 -6.75 10.71 -2.24
CA ARG A 33 -7.53 11.13 -1.07
C ARG A 33 -7.58 12.64 -0.89
N LYS A 34 -6.48 13.34 -1.19
CA LYS A 34 -6.34 14.80 -1.02
C LYS A 34 -6.83 15.62 -2.22
N ARG A 35 -7.19 14.98 -3.34
CA ARG A 35 -7.67 15.67 -4.55
C ARG A 35 -8.90 16.55 -4.33
N HIS A 36 -9.74 16.20 -3.37
CA HIS A 36 -10.93 16.97 -2.99
C HIS A 36 -11.07 16.98 -1.48
N TYR A 37 -11.76 18.00 -0.96
CA TYR A 37 -12.13 18.03 0.44
C TYR A 37 -13.06 16.87 0.78
N GLU A 38 -12.78 16.18 1.88
CA GLU A 38 -13.62 15.14 2.42
C GLU A 38 -14.08 15.56 3.82
N LYS A 39 -15.40 15.60 4.02
CA LYS A 39 -15.99 15.91 5.32
C LYS A 39 -15.43 14.98 6.42
N PRO A 40 -15.27 15.44 7.67
CA PRO A 40 -14.73 14.64 8.76
C PRO A 40 -15.49 13.31 8.99
N SER A 41 -16.82 13.30 8.80
CA SER A 41 -17.65 12.10 8.89
C SER A 41 -17.32 11.06 7.82
N ALA A 42 -17.17 11.48 6.56
CA ALA A 42 -16.77 10.62 5.45
C ALA A 42 -15.36 10.05 5.69
N ALA A 43 -14.44 10.88 6.17
CA ALA A 43 -13.09 10.46 6.50
C ALA A 43 -13.03 9.40 7.60
N ARG A 44 -13.84 9.56 8.66
CA ARG A 44 -14.01 8.55 9.73
C ARG A 44 -14.58 7.24 9.17
N ARG A 45 -15.64 7.31 8.36
CA ARG A 45 -16.27 6.14 7.72
C ARG A 45 -15.28 5.37 6.82
N ARG A 46 -14.50 6.08 6.01
CA ARG A 46 -13.46 5.50 5.16
C ARG A 46 -12.36 4.81 5.98
N LYS A 47 -11.90 5.43 7.08
CA LYS A 47 -10.90 4.84 8.00
C LYS A 47 -11.41 3.53 8.63
N ALA A 48 -12.66 3.52 9.11
CA ALA A 48 -13.28 2.33 9.68
C ALA A 48 -13.39 1.18 8.66
N LYS A 49 -13.90 1.46 7.46
CA LYS A 49 -13.98 0.47 6.37
C LYS A 49 -12.60 -0.08 5.98
N ALA A 50 -11.58 0.77 5.92
CA ALA A 50 -10.21 0.35 5.62
C ALA A 50 -9.63 -0.57 6.71
N ALA A 51 -9.91 -0.28 7.99
CA ALA A 51 -9.51 -1.11 9.12
C ALA A 51 -10.19 -2.49 9.08
N GLN A 52 -11.51 -2.54 8.87
CA GLN A 52 -12.27 -3.78 8.73
C GLN A 52 -11.71 -4.65 7.59
N ARG A 53 -11.46 -4.07 6.41
CA ARG A 53 -10.85 -4.78 5.28
C ARG A 53 -9.47 -5.34 5.62
N ARG A 54 -8.66 -4.60 6.40
CA ARG A 54 -7.34 -5.07 6.83
C ARG A 54 -7.44 -6.27 7.78
N LEU A 55 -8.35 -6.20 8.76
CA LEU A 55 -8.60 -7.30 9.70
C LEU A 55 -9.07 -8.57 8.97
N ALA A 56 -10.04 -8.43 8.07
CA ALA A 56 -10.54 -9.55 7.27
C ALA A 56 -9.43 -10.21 6.42
N ARG A 57 -8.55 -9.41 5.79
CA ARG A 57 -7.39 -9.94 5.06
C ARG A 57 -6.41 -10.67 5.97
N ASN A 58 -6.14 -10.15 7.17
CA ASN A 58 -5.23 -10.78 8.12
C ASN A 58 -5.81 -12.10 8.67
N ALA A 59 -7.11 -12.14 8.97
CA ALA A 59 -7.79 -13.36 9.41
C ALA A 59 -7.73 -14.46 8.32
N ARG A 60 -8.00 -14.10 7.06
CA ARG A 60 -7.86 -15.03 5.91
C ARG A 60 -6.44 -15.58 5.81
N ARG A 61 -5.42 -14.71 5.89
CA ARG A 61 -4.00 -15.12 5.86
C ARG A 61 -3.62 -16.06 7.00
N ARG A 62 -4.15 -15.83 8.21
CA ARG A 62 -3.95 -16.74 9.35
C ARG A 62 -4.57 -18.10 9.06
N ARG A 63 -5.82 -18.13 8.59
CA ARG A 63 -6.52 -19.38 8.24
C ARG A 63 -5.76 -20.21 7.20
N THR A 64 -5.29 -19.58 6.12
CA THR A 64 -4.51 -20.26 5.09
C THR A 64 -3.16 -20.76 5.60
N ARG A 65 -2.56 -20.08 6.59
CA ARG A 65 -1.29 -20.51 7.19
C ARG A 65 -1.45 -21.66 8.18
N THR A 66 -2.61 -21.78 8.81
CA THR A 66 -2.92 -22.88 9.73
C THR A 66 -3.37 -24.15 9.00
N GLN A 67 -3.70 -24.06 7.71
CA GLN A 67 -4.12 -25.19 6.85
C GLN A 67 -3.00 -25.75 5.97
N ALA A 68 -1.77 -25.26 6.10
CA ALA A 68 -0.57 -25.72 5.40
C ALA A 68 0.44 -26.22 6.44
#